data_AF-A0A7Y2VFC1-F1
#
_entry.id   AF-A0A7Y2VFC1-F1
#
_cell.length_a   1.000
_cell.length_b   1.000
_cell.length_c   1.000
_cell.angle_alpha   90.00
_cell.angle_beta   90.00
_cell.angle_gamma   90.00
#
_symmetry.space_group_name_H-M   'P 1'
#
loop_
_entity.id
_entity.type
_entity.pdbx_description
1 polymer ?
#
loop_
_entity_poly.entity_id
_entity_poly.type
_entity_poly.pdbx_seq_one_letter_code
_entity_poly.pdbx_strand_id
1 'polypeptide(L)'
;DIDNRILLGGGRNLDFKTEETEQFGQTNLVQQRLEQLLREVILPGKEISIASRWSGIMGVGAQKKPIVKALSNQVYCGVRLGGMGIAIGSMVGKELADLAG
;
A
#
# COMPACT_ATOMS: atom_id res chain seq x y z
N ASP A 1 7.11 11.50 16.42
CA ASP A 1 6.20 11.99 15.38
C ASP A 1 6.96 12.75 14.32
N ILE A 2 6.64 12.49 13.04
CA ILE A 2 7.07 13.35 11.94
C ILE A 2 6.03 14.48 11.87
N ASP A 3 6.39 15.65 12.38
CA ASP A 3 5.62 16.89 12.31
C ASP A 3 4.17 16.81 12.85
N ASN A 4 3.92 16.02 13.90
CA ASN A 4 2.57 15.81 14.49
C ASN A 4 1.50 15.36 13.47
N ARG A 5 1.90 14.57 12.45
CA ARG A 5 0.98 14.03 11.44
C ARG A 5 0.66 12.57 11.70
N ILE A 6 -0.56 12.17 11.33
CA ILE A 6 -1.00 10.77 11.29
C ILE A 6 -1.11 10.32 9.84
N LEU A 7 -0.54 9.16 9.56
CA LEU A 7 -0.72 8.43 8.32
C LEU A 7 -1.86 7.42 8.51
N LEU A 8 -2.96 7.56 7.78
CA LEU A 8 -4.10 6.67 7.85
C LEU A 8 -4.49 6.17 6.45
N GLY A 9 -4.66 4.85 6.30
CA GLY A 9 -5.05 4.21 5.05
C GLY A 9 -5.68 2.84 5.29
N GLY A 10 -6.21 2.23 4.23
CA GLY A 10 -6.96 0.96 4.29
C GLY A 10 -8.28 1.06 3.51
N GLY A 11 -9.28 0.24 3.86
CA GLY A 11 -10.64 0.34 3.31
C GLY A 11 -10.88 -0.39 1.99
N ARG A 12 -9.85 -1.03 1.42
CA ARG A 12 -9.95 -1.80 0.17
C ARG A 12 -10.98 -2.95 0.20
N ASN A 13 -11.30 -3.43 1.39
CA ASN A 13 -12.30 -4.48 1.62
C ASN A 13 -13.75 -3.98 1.58
N LEU A 14 -13.97 -2.66 1.51
CA LEU A 14 -15.31 -2.07 1.46
C LEU A 14 -15.94 -2.23 0.08
N ASP A 15 -15.13 -2.26 -0.98
CA ASP A 15 -15.55 -2.52 -2.34
C ASP A 15 -14.40 -3.13 -3.16
N PHE A 16 -14.26 -4.45 -3.10
CA PHE A 16 -13.18 -5.15 -3.80
C PHE A 16 -13.20 -4.93 -5.31
N LYS A 17 -14.40 -4.80 -5.91
CA LYS A 17 -14.54 -4.71 -7.37
C LYS A 17 -14.03 -3.38 -7.89
N THR A 18 -14.39 -2.28 -7.21
CA THR A 18 -13.93 -0.94 -7.60
C THR A 18 -12.46 -0.73 -7.27
N GLU A 19 -11.97 -1.29 -6.16
CA GLU A 19 -10.59 -1.12 -5.71
C GLU A 19 -9.60 -2.11 -6.36
N GLU A 20 -10.09 -3.06 -7.15
CA GLU A 20 -9.29 -3.86 -8.08
C GLU A 20 -9.08 -3.06 -9.38
N THR A 21 -8.10 -2.14 -9.32
CA THR A 21 -7.82 -1.21 -10.41
C THR A 21 -6.32 -0.93 -10.53
N GLU A 22 -5.91 -0.55 -11.72
CA GLU A 22 -4.56 -0.05 -12.03
C GLU A 22 -4.52 1.49 -12.08
N GLN A 23 -5.69 2.14 -11.99
CA GLN A 23 -5.82 3.59 -12.08
C GLN A 23 -5.71 4.24 -10.70
N PHE A 24 -4.93 5.31 -10.60
CA PHE A 24 -4.92 6.14 -9.40
C PHE A 24 -6.28 6.82 -9.22
N GLY A 25 -6.71 6.95 -7.97
CA GLY A 25 -8.00 7.53 -7.66
C GLY A 25 -8.36 7.35 -6.19
N GLN A 26 -9.26 8.20 -5.72
CA GLN A 26 -9.85 8.11 -4.39
C GLN A 26 -11.33 7.80 -4.54
N THR A 27 -11.85 6.88 -3.73
CA THR A 27 -13.28 6.57 -3.70
C THR A 27 -13.93 7.23 -2.49
N ASN A 28 -15.10 7.84 -2.70
CA ASN A 28 -15.85 8.49 -1.62
C ASN A 28 -16.13 7.52 -0.46
N LEU A 29 -16.44 6.26 -0.78
CA LEU A 29 -16.68 5.21 0.20
C LEU A 29 -15.49 5.02 1.17
N VAL A 30 -14.28 4.86 0.63
CA VAL A 30 -13.07 4.69 1.45
C VAL A 30 -12.73 5.96 2.20
N GLN A 31 -12.78 7.13 1.55
CA GLN A 31 -12.44 8.40 2.21
C GLN A 31 -13.38 8.70 3.40
N GLN A 32 -14.69 8.51 3.24
CA GLN A 32 -15.66 8.67 4.31
C GLN A 32 -15.39 7.69 5.45
N ARG A 33 -15.07 6.43 5.16
CA ARG A 33 -14.77 5.45 6.21
C ARG A 33 -13.50 5.79 6.99
N LEU A 34 -12.45 6.26 6.31
CA LEU A 34 -11.21 6.66 6.98
C LEU A 34 -11.43 7.89 7.86
N GLU A 35 -12.20 8.88 7.40
CA GLU A 35 -12.55 10.05 8.20
C GLU A 35 -13.42 9.70 9.41
N GLN A 36 -14.39 8.80 9.23
CA GLN A 36 -15.20 8.30 10.33
C GLN A 36 -14.33 7.63 11.40
N LEU A 37 -13.43 6.72 11.00
CA LEU A 37 -12.49 6.06 11.91
C LEU A 37 -11.60 7.07 12.65
N LEU A 38 -11.11 8.08 11.93
CA LEU A 38 -10.26 9.11 12.50
C LEU A 38 -11.01 9.91 13.57
N ARG A 39 -12.27 10.29 13.33
CA ARG A 39 -13.09 11.08 14.26
C ARG A 39 -13.69 10.29 15.41
N GLU A 40 -14.10 9.05 15.18
CA GLU A 40 -14.83 8.26 16.17
C GLU A 40 -13.91 7.39 17.03
N VAL A 41 -12.79 6.93 16.48
CA VAL A 41 -11.94 5.90 17.11
C VAL A 41 -10.56 6.45 17.45
N ILE A 42 -9.88 7.07 16.49
CA ILE A 42 -8.46 7.42 16.64
C ILE A 42 -8.29 8.73 17.40
N LEU A 43 -9.08 9.76 17.08
CA LEU A 43 -9.00 11.11 17.66
C LEU A 43 -10.38 11.69 18.03
N PRO A 44 -11.13 11.04 18.94
CA PRO A 44 -12.44 11.55 19.36
C PRO A 44 -12.35 12.93 20.00
N GLY A 45 -13.26 13.82 19.60
CA GLY A 45 -13.39 15.17 20.16
C GLY A 45 -12.26 16.16 19.79
N LYS A 46 -11.35 15.79 18.89
CA LYS A 46 -10.30 16.69 18.40
C LYS A 46 -10.65 17.25 17.03
N GLU A 47 -10.39 18.55 16.84
CA GLU A 47 -10.38 19.12 15.51
C GLU A 47 -9.15 18.64 14.73
N ILE A 48 -9.40 18.21 13.50
CA ILE A 48 -8.40 17.65 12.60
C ILE A 48 -8.53 18.31 11.24
N SER A 49 -7.40 18.53 10.57
CA SER A 49 -7.34 18.99 9.20
C SER A 49 -6.71 17.92 8.32
N ILE A 50 -7.22 17.75 7.10
CA ILE A 50 -6.66 16.83 6.13
C ILE A 50 -5.61 17.57 5.32
N ALA A 51 -4.33 17.30 5.60
CA ALA A 51 -3.23 17.93 4.89
C ALA A 51 -3.09 17.43 3.44
N SER A 52 -3.35 16.14 3.22
CA SER A 52 -3.21 15.51 1.91
C SER A 52 -4.00 14.21 1.82
N ARG A 53 -4.40 13.83 0.61
CA ARG A 53 -4.95 12.51 0.30
C ARG A 53 -4.23 11.98 -0.93
N TRP A 54 -3.96 10.68 -0.95
CA TRP A 54 -3.37 9.99 -2.09
C TRP A 54 -3.91 8.57 -2.17
N SER A 55 -3.63 7.91 -3.28
CA SER A 55 -3.90 6.49 -3.49
C SER A 55 -2.60 5.80 -3.90
N GLY A 56 -2.56 4.47 -3.70
CA GLY A 56 -1.45 3.64 -4.15
C GLY A 56 -1.98 2.40 -4.85
N ILE A 57 -1.27 1.93 -5.86
CA ILE A 57 -1.58 0.69 -6.56
C ILE A 57 -0.81 -0.45 -5.90
N MET A 58 -1.53 -1.50 -5.50
CA MET A 58 -0.92 -2.66 -4.86
C MET A 58 -0.73 -3.79 -5.86
N GLY A 59 0.52 -4.21 -6.08
CA GLY A 59 0.81 -5.46 -6.76
C GLY A 59 0.44 -6.66 -5.88
N VAL A 60 -0.76 -7.22 -6.08
CA VAL A 60 -1.26 -8.41 -5.37
C VAL A 60 -1.51 -9.56 -6.34
N GLY A 61 -1.65 -10.78 -5.81
CA GLY A 61 -2.10 -11.93 -6.59
C GLY A 61 -2.60 -13.02 -5.64
N ALA A 62 -2.97 -14.19 -6.18
CA ALA A 62 -3.53 -15.28 -5.40
C ALA A 62 -2.63 -15.77 -4.26
N GLN A 63 -1.31 -15.60 -4.40
CA GLN A 63 -0.33 -15.93 -3.37
C GLN A 63 0.26 -14.65 -2.76
N LYS A 64 0.43 -14.65 -1.43
CA LYS A 64 1.04 -13.54 -0.69
C LYS A 64 2.57 -13.46 -0.80
N LYS A 65 3.21 -14.45 -1.43
CA LYS A 65 4.66 -14.48 -1.60
C LYS A 65 5.10 -13.55 -2.74
N PRO A 66 6.20 -12.78 -2.56
CA PRO A 66 6.85 -12.06 -3.66
C PRO A 66 7.14 -12.98 -4.85
N ILE A 67 7.23 -12.39 -6.03
CA ILE A 67 7.84 -13.04 -7.20
C ILE A 67 9.23 -12.46 -7.33
N VAL A 68 10.25 -13.30 -7.18
CA VAL A 68 11.66 -12.95 -7.39
C VAL A 68 12.24 -13.90 -8.43
N LYS A 69 12.58 -13.39 -9.61
CA LYS A 69 13.11 -14.21 -10.72
C LYS A 69 13.87 -13.41 -11.78
N ALA A 70 14.72 -14.11 -12.53
CA ALA A 70 15.27 -13.61 -13.79
C ALA A 70 14.20 -13.65 -14.90
N LEU A 71 14.17 -12.62 -15.74
CA LEU A 71 13.31 -12.52 -16.92
C LEU A 71 14.12 -12.70 -18.22
N SER A 72 15.34 -12.17 -18.25
CA SER A 72 16.30 -12.32 -19.35
C SER A 72 17.71 -11.97 -18.88
N ASN A 73 18.70 -11.96 -19.78
CA ASN A 73 20.07 -11.57 -19.46
C ASN A 73 20.08 -10.17 -18.82
N GLN A 74 20.60 -10.06 -17.60
CA GLN A 74 20.67 -8.81 -16.83
C GLN A 74 19.30 -8.15 -16.56
N VAL A 75 18.19 -8.88 -16.63
CA VAL A 75 16.84 -8.38 -16.29
C VAL A 75 16.18 -9.28 -15.26
N TYR A 76 15.79 -8.70 -14.13
CA TYR A 76 15.21 -9.40 -12.98
C TYR A 76 13.98 -8.68 -12.46
N CYS A 77 13.06 -9.38 -11.79
CA CYS A 77 11.91 -8.76 -11.16
C CYS A 77 11.70 -9.23 -9.72
N GLY A 78 11.42 -8.27 -8.84
CA GLY A 78 10.97 -8.45 -7.46
C GLY A 78 9.63 -7.74 -7.28
N VAL A 79 8.53 -8.46 -7.54
CA VAL A 79 7.17 -7.88 -7.60
C VAL A 79 6.20 -8.63 -6.70
N ARG A 80 4.93 -8.19 -6.67
CA ARG A 80 3.85 -8.79 -5.87
C ARG A 80 4.13 -8.76 -4.37
N LEU A 81 4.54 -7.60 -3.87
CA LEU A 81 4.84 -7.38 -2.45
C LEU A 81 3.57 -7.08 -1.62
N GLY A 82 2.40 -7.02 -2.27
CA GLY A 82 1.14 -6.70 -1.63
C GLY A 82 1.22 -5.39 -0.84
N GLY A 83 0.77 -5.44 0.42
CA GLY A 83 0.85 -4.29 1.35
C GLY A 83 2.13 -4.26 2.19
N MET A 84 3.09 -5.15 1.92
CA MET A 84 4.25 -5.38 2.79
C MET A 84 5.55 -4.85 2.19
N GLY A 85 5.52 -4.20 1.02
CA GLY A 85 6.73 -3.81 0.28
C GLY A 85 7.76 -3.05 1.10
N ILE A 86 7.34 -2.17 2.01
CA ILE A 86 8.24 -1.47 2.94
C ILE A 86 8.91 -2.42 3.93
N ALA A 87 8.19 -3.42 4.45
CA ALA A 87 8.69 -4.34 5.46
C ALA A 87 9.67 -5.39 4.88
N ILE A 88 9.41 -5.87 3.66
CA ILE A 88 10.18 -6.96 3.04
C ILE A 88 11.10 -6.51 1.89
N GLY A 89 11.11 -5.21 1.57
CA GLY A 89 11.83 -4.69 0.41
C GLY A 89 13.33 -4.95 0.44
N SER A 90 13.98 -4.86 1.60
CA SER A 90 15.41 -5.15 1.76
C SER A 90 15.75 -6.62 1.54
N MET A 91 14.92 -7.54 2.05
CA MET A 91 15.06 -8.98 1.82
C MET A 91 14.93 -9.31 0.33
N VAL A 92 13.89 -8.79 -0.32
CA VAL A 92 13.69 -8.98 -1.77
C VAL A 92 14.84 -8.38 -2.57
N GLY A 93 15.36 -7.22 -2.17
CA GLY A 93 16.53 -6.61 -2.79
C GLY A 93 17.78 -7.47 -2.68
N LYS A 94 17.99 -8.13 -1.53
CA LYS A 94 19.09 -9.09 -1.36
C LYS A 94 18.93 -10.30 -2.28
N GLU A 95 17.73 -10.90 -2.33
CA GLU A 95 17.48 -12.03 -3.23
C GLU A 95 17.70 -11.68 -4.71
N LEU A 96 17.35 -10.45 -5.11
CA LEU A 96 17.64 -9.96 -6.46
C LEU A 96 19.14 -9.78 -6.72
N ALA A 97 19.90 -9.28 -5.75
CA ALA A 97 21.34 -9.16 -5.86
C ALA A 97 22.01 -10.54 -6.01
N ASP A 98 21.58 -11.52 -5.22
CA ASP A 98 22.09 -12.90 -5.29
C ASP A 98 21.79 -13.55 -6.66
N LEU A 99 20.70 -13.16 -7.35
CA LEU A 99 20.38 -13.60 -8.71
C LEU A 99 21.19 -12.89 -9.80
N ALA A 100 21.65 -11.66 -9.53
CA ALA A 100 22.39 -10.84 -10.49
C ALA A 100 23.87 -11.25 -10.63
N GLY A 101 24.41 -11.95 -9.62
CA GLY A 101 25.81 -12.36 -9.55
C GLY A 101 26.70 -11.34 -8.87
#